data_AF-A0A3D1BFK4-F1
#
_entry.id   AF-A0A3D1BFK4-F1
#
_cell.length_a   1.000
_cell.length_b   1.000
_cell.length_c   1.000
_cell.angle_alpha   90.00
_cell.angle_beta   90.00
_cell.angle_gamma   90.00
#
_symmetry.space_group_name_H-M   'P 1'
#
loop_
_entity.id
_entity.type
_entity.pdbx_description
1 polymer ?
#
loop_
_entity_poly.entity_id
_entity_poly.type
_entity_poly.pdbx_seq_one_letter_code
_entity_poly.pdbx_strand_id
1 'polypeptide(L)'
;MTRFTTLGALFLLLMNTARADEGMWLLHMLQRINEADMQKSGLRLSAQDIYDINNASLKDAIVRLNGGSCTAEVISSQGLVLTNHH
;
A
#
# COMPACT_ATOMS: atom_id res chain seq x y z
N MET A 1 -37.22 29.49 -7.14
CA MET A 1 -36.80 28.07 -7.28
C MET A 1 -35.53 27.91 -8.11
N THR A 2 -35.41 28.58 -9.27
CA THR A 2 -34.24 28.54 -10.18
C THR A 2 -32.89 28.99 -9.59
N ARG A 3 -32.88 29.88 -8.59
CA ARG A 3 -31.64 30.32 -7.91
C ARG A 3 -31.09 29.30 -6.90
N PHE A 4 -31.98 28.53 -6.26
CA PHE A 4 -31.57 27.47 -5.34
C PHE A 4 -31.06 26.24 -6.10
N THR A 5 -31.63 25.95 -7.27
CA THR A 5 -31.13 24.87 -8.14
C THR A 5 -29.77 25.19 -8.75
N THR A 6 -29.49 26.45 -9.11
CA THR A 6 -28.16 26.88 -9.60
C THR A 6 -27.11 26.84 -8.49
N LEU A 7 -27.46 27.25 -7.27
CA LEU A 7 -26.56 27.17 -6.11
C LEU A 7 -26.21 25.71 -5.75
N GLY A 8 -27.20 24.81 -5.80
CA GLY A 8 -27.00 23.37 -5.58
C GLY A 8 -26.13 22.71 -6.66
N ALA A 9 -26.31 23.10 -7.93
CA ALA A 9 -25.47 22.60 -9.02
C ALA A 9 -24.00 23.06 -8.89
N LEU A 10 -23.76 24.29 -8.45
CA LEU A 10 -22.41 24.81 -8.20
C LEU A 10 -21.74 24.09 -7.03
N PHE A 11 -22.49 23.77 -5.96
CA PHE A 11 -21.97 22.99 -4.83
C PHE A 11 -21.52 21.58 -5.23
N LEU A 12 -22.30 20.89 -6.08
CA LEU A 12 -21.94 19.56 -6.60
C LEU A 12 -20.67 19.55 -7.47
N LEU A 13 -20.44 20.63 -8.23
CA LEU A 13 -19.21 20.81 -9.02
C LEU A 13 -17.96 21.00 -8.15
N LEU A 14 -18.12 21.50 -6.93
CA LEU A 14 -17.02 21.77 -5.99
C LEU A 14 -16.66 20.55 -5.10
N MET A 15 -17.46 19.48 -5.11
CA MET A 15 -17.25 18.29 -4.26
C MET A 15 -16.23 17.26 -4.80
N ASN A 16 -15.62 17.48 -5.97
CA ASN A 16 -14.84 16.45 -6.68
C ASN A 16 -13.31 16.47 -6.45
N THR A 17 -12.80 17.10 -5.39
CA THR A 17 -11.34 17.24 -5.19
C THR A 17 -10.70 16.22 -4.25
N ALA A 18 -11.48 15.33 -3.64
CA ALA A 18 -10.92 14.27 -2.78
C ALA A 18 -10.53 13.05 -3.64
N ARG A 19 -9.23 12.78 -3.73
CA ARG A 19 -8.68 11.54 -4.31
C ARG A 19 -7.88 10.83 -3.21
N ALA A 20 -8.37 9.68 -2.77
CA ALA A 20 -7.65 8.84 -1.83
C ALA A 20 -6.61 8.01 -2.59
N ASP A 21 -5.39 7.95 -2.07
CA ASP A 21 -4.34 7.02 -2.54
C ASP A 21 -4.39 5.67 -1.78
N GLU A 22 -5.49 5.43 -1.03
CA GLU A 22 -5.69 4.26 -0.15
C GLU A 22 -5.52 2.91 -0.86
N GLY A 23 -5.05 1.91 -0.11
CA GLY A 23 -5.15 0.50 -0.52
C GLY A 23 -4.28 -0.47 0.27
N MET A 24 -4.83 -1.64 0.58
CA MET A 24 -4.08 -2.85 0.91
C MET A 24 -3.99 -3.70 -0.36
N TRP A 25 -2.79 -3.78 -0.93
CA TRP A 25 -2.58 -4.38 -2.25
C TRP A 25 -2.15 -5.83 -2.14
N LEU A 26 -2.68 -6.68 -3.02
CA LEU A 26 -2.18 -8.04 -3.15
C LEU A 26 -0.80 -8.01 -3.81
N LEU A 27 0.20 -8.60 -3.17
CA LEU A 27 1.61 -8.50 -3.58
C LEU A 27 1.87 -8.93 -5.04
N HIS A 28 1.17 -9.98 -5.51
CA HIS A 28 1.30 -10.46 -6.89
C HIS A 28 0.74 -9.49 -7.95
N MET A 29 0.05 -8.42 -7.55
CA MET A 29 -0.51 -7.40 -8.44
C MET A 29 0.33 -6.12 -8.49
N LEU A 30 1.41 -6.00 -7.68
CA LEU A 30 2.19 -4.77 -7.55
C LEU A 30 2.71 -4.26 -8.89
N GLN A 31 3.27 -5.16 -9.72
CA GLN A 31 3.77 -4.80 -11.05
C GLN A 31 2.69 -4.21 -11.96
N ARG A 32 1.45 -4.72 -11.85
CA ARG A 32 0.35 -4.31 -12.73
C ARG A 32 -0.32 -3.01 -12.27
N ILE A 33 -0.39 -2.77 -10.96
CA ILE A 33 -1.30 -1.75 -10.41
C ILE A 33 -0.55 -0.61 -9.70
N ASN A 34 0.62 -0.86 -9.12
CA ASN A 34 1.21 0.07 -8.14
C ASN A 34 2.66 0.46 -8.43
N GLU A 35 3.44 -0.34 -9.15
CA GLU A 35 4.88 -0.12 -9.31
C GLU A 35 5.20 1.26 -9.88
N ALA A 36 4.50 1.68 -10.94
CA ALA A 36 4.70 3.00 -11.55
C ALA A 36 4.41 4.15 -10.56
N ASP A 37 3.34 4.05 -9.78
CA ASP A 37 2.96 5.06 -8.79
C ASP A 37 3.92 5.07 -7.59
N MET A 38 4.39 3.89 -7.14
CA MET A 38 5.40 3.78 -6.09
C MET A 38 6.74 4.39 -6.53
N GLN A 39 7.18 4.13 -7.77
CA GLN A 39 8.41 4.71 -8.33
C GLN A 39 8.29 6.22 -8.50
N LYS A 40 7.12 6.71 -8.97
CA LYS A 40 6.82 8.15 -9.03
C LYS A 40 6.87 8.80 -7.64
N SER A 41 6.54 8.05 -6.59
CA SER A 41 6.64 8.49 -5.19
C SER A 41 8.05 8.37 -4.60
N GLY A 42 9.03 7.90 -5.37
CA GLY A 42 10.44 7.84 -4.98
C GLY A 42 10.94 6.46 -4.54
N LEU A 43 10.11 5.42 -4.60
CA LEU A 43 10.56 4.06 -4.34
C LEU A 43 11.54 3.61 -5.43
N ARG A 44 12.67 3.03 -5.03
CA ARG A 44 13.71 2.55 -5.95
C ARG A 44 13.72 1.03 -6.14
N LEU A 45 12.88 0.32 -5.38
CA LEU A 45 12.69 -1.13 -5.51
C LEU A 45 11.74 -1.42 -6.67
N SER A 46 12.01 -2.51 -7.38
CA SER A 46 11.06 -3.10 -8.32
C SER A 46 9.95 -3.88 -7.59
N ALA A 47 8.88 -4.23 -8.31
CA ALA A 47 7.86 -5.12 -7.77
C ALA A 47 8.43 -6.49 -7.37
N GLN A 48 9.42 -7.01 -8.09
CA GLN A 48 10.07 -8.29 -7.82
C GLN A 48 10.96 -8.25 -6.57
N ASP A 49 11.62 -7.11 -6.31
CA ASP A 49 12.37 -6.93 -5.06
C ASP A 49 11.45 -7.02 -3.82
N ILE A 50 10.17 -6.63 -3.96
CA ILE A 50 9.17 -6.71 -2.90
C ILE A 50 8.55 -8.11 -2.81
N TYR A 51 8.17 -8.69 -3.96
CA TYR A 51 7.53 -10.00 -4.06
C TYR A 51 7.95 -10.74 -5.34
N ASP A 52 8.66 -11.84 -5.16
CA ASP A 52 8.93 -12.84 -6.18
C ASP A 52 8.54 -14.23 -5.64
N ILE A 53 7.87 -15.05 -6.44
CA ILE A 53 7.47 -16.41 -6.05
C ILE A 53 8.63 -17.41 -6.12
N ASN A 54 9.60 -17.17 -7.00
CA ASN A 54 10.70 -18.09 -7.32
C ASN A 54 12.02 -17.70 -6.65
N ASN A 55 12.22 -16.41 -6.40
CA ASN A 55 13.46 -15.88 -5.83
C ASN A 55 13.23 -15.25 -4.46
N ALA A 56 14.33 -15.06 -3.71
CA ALA A 56 14.30 -14.31 -2.47
C ALA A 56 13.88 -12.86 -2.74
N SER A 57 12.97 -12.35 -1.92
CA SER A 57 12.45 -10.97 -1.99
C SER A 57 12.12 -10.44 -0.58
N LEU A 58 11.72 -9.18 -0.46
CA LEU A 58 11.39 -8.56 0.83
C LEU A 58 10.32 -9.34 1.59
N LYS A 59 9.37 -9.99 0.90
CA LYS A 59 8.34 -10.83 1.52
C LYS A 59 8.90 -11.88 2.49
N ASP A 60 10.10 -12.39 2.21
CA ASP A 60 10.70 -13.50 2.96
C ASP A 60 11.20 -13.05 4.34
N ALA A 61 11.42 -11.75 4.52
CA ALA A 61 11.77 -11.16 5.80
C ALA A 61 10.54 -10.76 6.64
N ILE A 62 9.32 -10.79 6.08
CA ILE A 62 8.09 -10.38 6.77
C ILE A 62 7.34 -11.62 7.26
N VAL A 63 7.06 -11.68 8.56
CA VAL A 63 6.45 -12.86 9.20
C VAL A 63 5.15 -12.53 9.92
N ARG A 64 4.25 -13.51 9.95
CA ARG A 64 2.99 -13.46 10.71
C ARG A 64 3.24 -13.95 12.14
N LEU A 65 2.85 -13.14 13.11
CA LEU A 65 2.84 -13.51 14.52
C LEU A 65 1.42 -13.78 15.00
N ASN A 66 1.29 -14.61 16.03
CA ASN A 66 0.03 -14.89 16.73
C ASN A 66 -1.15 -15.16 15.78
N GLY A 67 -0.99 -16.14 14.88
CA GLY A 67 -2.00 -16.52 13.90
C GLY A 67 -2.25 -15.51 12.76
N GLY A 68 -1.46 -14.44 12.67
CA GLY A 68 -1.64 -13.34 11.71
C GLY A 68 -2.33 -12.11 12.29
N SER A 69 -2.49 -12.02 13.61
CA SER A 69 -2.96 -10.80 14.27
C SER A 69 -1.90 -9.71 14.35
N CYS A 70 -0.62 -10.07 14.29
CA CYS A 70 0.51 -9.15 14.30
C CYS A 70 1.48 -9.46 13.15
N THR A 71 2.30 -8.45 12.82
CA THR A 71 3.36 -8.53 11.82
C THR A 71 4.70 -8.31 12.50
N ALA A 72 5.74 -8.93 11.97
CA ALA A 72 7.11 -8.75 12.41
C ALA A 72 8.08 -8.88 11.23
N GLU A 73 9.33 -8.48 11.45
CA GLU A 73 10.37 -8.50 10.44
C GLU A 73 11.66 -9.16 10.94
N VAL A 74 12.30 -9.95 10.07
CA VAL A 74 13.62 -10.55 10.32
C VAL A 74 14.71 -9.53 9.96
N ILE A 75 15.60 -9.24 10.90
CA ILE A 75 16.66 -8.22 10.76
C ILE A 75 18.09 -8.78 10.88
N SER A 76 18.26 -10.09 11.03
CA SER A 76 19.56 -10.76 11.12
C SER A 76 19.54 -12.11 10.41
N SER A 77 20.68 -12.51 9.86
CA SER A 77 20.89 -13.85 9.29
C SER A 77 20.81 -14.98 10.33
N GLN A 78 20.80 -14.65 11.62
CA GLN A 78 20.59 -15.60 12.72
C GLN A 78 19.13 -15.63 13.21
N GLY A 79 18.20 -15.01 12.49
CA GLY A 79 16.77 -15.04 12.83
C GLY A 79 16.37 -14.08 13.96
N LEU A 80 17.09 -12.98 14.16
CA LEU A 80 16.62 -11.91 15.04
C LEU A 80 15.38 -11.27 14.41
N VAL A 81 14.29 -11.19 15.18
CA VAL A 81 13.00 -10.65 14.74
C VAL A 81 12.63 -9.42 15.57
N LEU A 82 12.14 -8.38 14.90
CA LEU A 82 11.55 -7.20 15.53
C LEU A 82 10.03 -7.20 15.37
N THR A 83 9.35 -6.73 16.41
CA THR A 83 7.90 -6.49 16.45
C THR A 83 7.62 -5.36 17.42
N ASN A 84 6.38 -4.90 17.49
CA ASN A 84 5.95 -4.00 18.54
C ASN A 84 5.96 -4.71 19.91
N HIS A 85 6.02 -3.91 20.98
CA HIS A 85 5.99 -4.41 22.35
C HIS A 85 4.61 -4.98 22.75
N HIS A 86 3.53 -4.42 22.22
CA HIS A 86 2.15 -4.77 22.61
C HIS A 86 1.70 -6.11 22.03
#